data_AF-A0A223HWB7-F1
#
_entry.id   AF-A0A223HWB7-F1
#
_cell.length_a   1.000
_cell.length_b   1.000
_cell.length_c   1.000
_cell.angle_alpha   90.00
_cell.angle_beta   90.00
_cell.angle_gamma   90.00
#
_symmetry.space_group_name_H-M   'P 1'
#
loop_
_entity.id
_entity.type
_entity.pdbx_description
1 polymer ?
#
loop_
_entity_poly.entity_id
_entity_poly.type
_entity_poly.pdbx_seq_one_letter_code
_entity_poly.pdbx_strand_id
1 'polypeptide(L)'
;MNKKKFKWKYIFILFALSVIIIISSIMNLKTTFANLTERKPVPDNNNPGQRILVVVPHPDDESLGMAGVIERAVELKRPIKVVIVTDGESYRSAAIAFTGHKNPTSRDFYKLGLTRHGESIAAMSVLGLPKSDVIFLGFADGSTRFLWSDFWDNRKPRISGGTNVASSPYKDVYKPGIAYTGQNLENELQDIMKSFKPTDIYYPMADDIHPDHWAVSNFTRYAITALNLNVREHMFLVHHPQWPVPWLLVQNDSLLPPTDMKDSNTVWQSFALTKSEESKKELAIKQYKTQIKVMEPFLLAFVRKNELFGTKPVITIPTIDYKPNLYSQNIPYPLLNISTGGVLDQEIYRSADLIKLASFYYDNHLYLGIKTLSPISRNVRYNIEMRLFYKNNIKRIDLGLVNDKLYQYKKANNSLLNSIASKPIINKNILWVKLNIPQKQDLRYIFMGSDSIYKGKLIDKIPWNMYKLSKQA
;
A
#
# COMPACT_ATOMS: atom_id res chain seq x y z
N MET A 1 -25.86 47.75 -4.13
CA MET A 1 -25.42 46.36 -3.81
C MET A 1 -23.89 46.31 -3.69
N ASN A 2 -23.38 45.74 -2.61
CA ASN A 2 -22.17 46.19 -1.90
C ASN A 2 -20.83 45.66 -2.48
N LYS A 3 -20.17 46.40 -3.39
CA LYS A 3 -18.80 46.09 -3.90
C LYS A 3 -17.76 45.93 -2.77
N LYS A 4 -17.98 46.55 -1.60
CA LYS A 4 -17.15 46.36 -0.39
C LYS A 4 -17.25 44.94 0.19
N LYS A 5 -18.43 44.33 0.24
CA LYS A 5 -18.59 42.93 0.72
C LYS A 5 -17.91 41.91 -0.21
N PHE A 6 -17.79 42.24 -1.50
CA PHE A 6 -17.14 41.38 -2.50
C PHE A 6 -15.62 41.36 -2.29
N LYS A 7 -14.95 42.51 -2.15
CA LYS A 7 -13.49 42.58 -1.92
C LYS A 7 -13.04 41.90 -0.62
N TRP A 8 -13.81 42.03 0.46
CA TRP A 8 -13.50 41.38 1.75
C TRP A 8 -13.53 39.85 1.67
N LYS A 9 -14.41 39.26 0.84
CA LYS A 9 -14.43 37.81 0.61
C LYS A 9 -13.13 37.30 -0.03
N TYR A 10 -12.57 38.01 -1.02
CA TYR A 10 -11.32 37.60 -1.67
C TYR A 10 -10.10 37.79 -0.77
N ILE A 11 -10.06 38.86 0.03
CA ILE A 11 -9.00 39.07 1.03
C ILE A 11 -9.05 37.95 2.08
N PHE A 12 -10.24 37.58 2.55
CA PHE A 12 -10.41 36.47 3.49
C PHE A 12 -10.02 35.11 2.90
N ILE A 13 -10.34 34.87 1.62
CA ILE A 13 -9.93 33.64 0.90
C ILE A 13 -8.41 33.59 0.73
N LEU A 14 -7.77 34.69 0.32
CA LEU A 14 -6.31 34.77 0.16
C LEU A 14 -5.58 34.61 1.50
N PHE A 15 -6.12 35.21 2.56
CA PHE A 15 -5.59 35.05 3.92
C PHE A 15 -5.78 33.62 4.45
N ALA A 16 -6.94 33.01 4.21
CA ALA A 16 -7.16 31.61 4.58
C ALA A 16 -6.22 30.66 3.81
N LEU A 17 -5.98 30.92 2.52
CA LEU A 17 -5.02 30.17 1.70
C LEU A 17 -3.58 30.33 2.19
N SER A 18 -3.14 31.55 2.54
CA SER A 18 -1.80 31.75 3.08
C SER A 18 -1.62 31.10 4.45
N VAL A 19 -2.64 31.14 5.31
CA VAL A 19 -2.65 30.43 6.60
C VAL A 19 -2.61 28.91 6.39
N ILE A 20 -3.34 28.35 5.42
CA ILE A 20 -3.28 26.92 5.08
C ILE A 20 -1.89 26.54 4.57
N ILE A 21 -1.27 27.34 3.70
CA ILE A 21 0.09 27.11 3.19
C ILE A 21 1.11 27.17 4.32
N ILE A 22 0.98 28.14 5.24
CA ILE A 22 1.87 28.29 6.40
C ILE A 22 1.69 27.11 7.37
N ILE A 23 0.45 26.72 7.71
CA ILE A 23 0.18 25.58 8.59
C ILE A 23 0.66 24.27 7.95
N SER A 24 0.37 24.05 6.66
CA SER A 24 0.87 22.90 5.90
C SER A 24 2.39 22.88 5.90
N SER A 25 3.06 24.03 5.69
CA SER A 25 4.52 24.14 5.72
C SER A 25 5.09 23.90 7.12
N ILE A 26 4.44 24.36 8.20
CA ILE A 26 4.89 24.17 9.59
C ILE A 26 4.67 22.72 10.06
N MET A 27 3.52 22.11 9.75
CA MET A 27 3.25 20.70 10.01
C MET A 27 4.24 19.82 9.24
N ASN A 28 4.49 20.18 7.98
CA ASN A 28 5.51 19.54 7.16
C ASN A 28 6.90 19.70 7.79
N LEU A 29 7.21 20.85 8.37
CA LEU A 29 8.51 21.10 9.00
C LEU A 29 8.71 20.22 10.25
N LYS A 30 7.68 20.03 11.07
CA LYS A 30 7.77 19.20 12.29
C LYS A 30 8.11 17.74 11.99
N THR A 31 7.40 17.11 11.07
CA THR A 31 7.66 15.71 10.70
C THR A 31 8.98 15.57 9.96
N THR A 32 9.33 16.54 9.09
CA THR A 32 10.65 16.59 8.44
C THR A 32 11.77 16.73 9.47
N PHE A 33 11.61 17.62 10.46
CA PHE A 33 12.56 17.77 11.56
C PHE A 33 12.66 16.51 12.41
N ALA A 34 11.53 15.89 12.77
CA ALA A 34 11.54 14.63 13.50
C ALA A 34 12.28 13.53 12.72
N ASN A 35 12.01 13.37 11.43
CA ASN A 35 12.72 12.43 10.56
C ASN A 35 14.22 12.76 10.42
N LEU A 36 14.62 14.03 10.58
CA LEU A 36 16.02 14.45 10.57
C LEU A 36 16.73 14.22 11.92
N THR A 37 16.03 14.39 13.05
CA THR A 37 16.65 14.41 14.39
C THR A 37 16.49 13.10 15.15
N GLU A 38 15.41 12.35 14.94
CA GLU A 38 15.16 11.08 15.62
C GLU A 38 15.85 9.92 14.90
N ARG A 39 17.11 9.68 15.26
CA ARG A 39 17.83 8.49 14.83
C ARG A 39 17.54 7.32 15.76
N LYS A 40 16.60 6.46 15.41
CA LYS A 40 16.41 5.17 16.09
C LYS A 40 17.21 4.10 15.37
N PRO A 41 18.22 3.48 16.02
CA PRO A 41 18.94 2.37 15.41
C PRO A 41 17.95 1.23 15.13
N VAL A 42 18.08 0.65 13.94
CA VAL A 42 17.29 -0.47 13.46
C VAL A 42 18.22 -1.69 13.43
N PRO A 43 17.80 -2.88 13.91
CA PRO A 43 18.66 -4.05 13.88
C PRO A 43 19.05 -4.40 12.44
N ASP A 44 20.33 -4.69 12.24
CA ASP A 44 20.85 -5.12 10.94
C ASP A 44 20.49 -6.59 10.68
N ASN A 45 20.07 -6.86 9.45
CA ASN A 45 19.87 -8.18 8.87
C ASN A 45 20.43 -8.18 7.45
N ASN A 46 21.72 -8.46 7.33
CA ASN A 46 22.46 -8.36 6.06
C ASN A 46 22.35 -9.62 5.18
N ASN A 47 21.49 -10.57 5.54
CA ASN A 47 21.30 -11.81 4.79
C ASN A 47 20.14 -11.65 3.79
N PRO A 48 20.40 -11.66 2.47
CA PRO A 48 19.36 -11.40 1.47
C PRO A 48 18.34 -12.54 1.30
N GLY A 49 18.53 -13.69 1.95
CA GLY A 49 17.67 -14.86 1.76
C GLY A 49 18.34 -16.02 1.02
N GLN A 50 17.71 -17.19 0.93
CA GLN A 50 18.29 -18.35 0.21
C GLN A 50 17.74 -18.52 -1.20
N ARG A 51 16.44 -18.29 -1.38
CA ARG A 51 15.75 -18.35 -2.66
C ARG A 51 14.71 -17.22 -2.71
N ILE A 52 15.03 -16.19 -3.47
CA ILE A 52 14.52 -14.84 -3.24
C ILE A 52 13.55 -14.47 -4.35
N LEU A 53 12.34 -14.09 -3.97
CA LEU A 53 11.37 -13.51 -4.89
C LEU A 53 11.17 -12.05 -4.52
N VAL A 54 11.51 -11.13 -5.42
CA VAL A 54 11.19 -9.71 -5.27
C VAL A 54 9.90 -9.45 -6.06
N VAL A 55 8.90 -8.82 -5.45
CA VAL A 55 7.64 -8.44 -6.09
C VAL A 55 7.45 -6.94 -5.94
N VAL A 56 7.50 -6.20 -7.05
CA VAL A 56 7.36 -4.75 -7.05
C VAL A 56 6.20 -4.26 -7.91
N PRO A 57 5.57 -3.13 -7.55
CA PRO A 57 4.50 -2.53 -8.34
C PRO A 57 4.95 -2.02 -9.71
N HIS A 58 6.02 -1.24 -9.78
CA HIS A 58 6.42 -0.48 -10.96
C HIS A 58 7.91 -0.68 -11.33
N PRO A 59 8.29 -0.35 -12.59
CA PRO A 59 9.68 -0.33 -13.04
C PRO A 59 10.47 0.81 -12.39
N ASP A 60 11.25 0.54 -11.35
CA ASP A 60 12.15 1.41 -10.57
C ASP A 60 12.21 0.96 -9.11
N ASP A 61 11.07 0.58 -8.56
CA ASP A 61 10.89 0.11 -7.18
C ASP A 61 11.87 -0.99 -6.77
N GLU A 62 12.20 -1.90 -7.69
CA GLU A 62 13.16 -2.97 -7.44
C GLU A 62 14.56 -2.44 -7.12
N SER A 63 14.93 -1.32 -7.76
CA SER A 63 16.21 -0.65 -7.55
C SER A 63 16.15 0.32 -6.36
N LEU A 64 15.01 1.00 -6.15
CA LEU A 64 14.82 1.90 -5.02
C LEU A 64 14.87 1.14 -3.69
N GLY A 65 14.18 0.01 -3.61
CA GLY A 65 14.05 -0.75 -2.36
C GLY A 65 15.11 -1.85 -2.16
N MET A 66 15.57 -2.51 -3.23
CA MET A 66 16.25 -3.82 -3.13
C MET A 66 17.50 -3.98 -4.03
N ALA A 67 18.09 -2.91 -4.56
CA ALA A 67 19.27 -3.02 -5.42
C ALA A 67 20.42 -3.78 -4.75
N GLY A 68 20.69 -3.50 -3.48
CA GLY A 68 21.75 -4.17 -2.72
C GLY A 68 21.41 -5.62 -2.39
N VAL A 69 20.16 -5.91 -2.02
CA VAL A 69 19.67 -7.29 -1.87
C VAL A 69 19.84 -8.10 -3.16
N ILE A 70 19.51 -7.51 -4.31
CA ILE A 70 19.60 -8.17 -5.62
C ILE A 70 21.05 -8.46 -5.97
N GLU A 71 21.92 -7.45 -5.92
CA GLU A 71 23.35 -7.61 -6.20
C GLU A 71 23.97 -8.67 -5.30
N ARG A 72 23.73 -8.59 -3.98
CA ARG A 72 24.30 -9.54 -3.03
C ARG A 72 23.80 -10.96 -3.27
N ALA A 73 22.54 -11.13 -3.63
CA ALA A 73 22.01 -12.45 -3.99
C ALA A 73 22.70 -13.03 -5.22
N VAL A 74 22.91 -12.22 -6.25
CA VAL A 74 23.63 -12.60 -7.47
C VAL A 74 25.08 -12.98 -7.17
N GLU A 75 25.80 -12.16 -6.40
CA GLU A 75 27.19 -12.44 -6.00
C GLU A 75 27.32 -13.72 -5.19
N LEU A 76 26.36 -13.98 -4.31
CA LEU A 76 26.28 -15.22 -3.53
C LEU A 76 25.74 -16.42 -4.34
N LYS A 77 25.44 -16.24 -5.63
CA LYS A 77 24.88 -17.26 -6.53
C LYS A 77 23.57 -17.87 -5.99
N ARG A 78 22.77 -17.05 -5.31
CA ARG A 78 21.47 -17.45 -4.77
C ARG A 78 20.40 -17.26 -5.85
N PRO A 79 19.48 -18.21 -6.03
CA PRO A 79 18.41 -18.04 -6.99
C PRO A 79 17.54 -16.84 -6.59
N ILE A 80 17.41 -15.89 -7.50
CA ILE A 80 16.62 -14.68 -7.32
C ILE A 80 15.80 -14.39 -8.57
N LYS A 81 14.55 -13.96 -8.39
CA LYS A 81 13.69 -13.46 -9.45
C LYS A 81 13.04 -12.14 -9.03
N VAL A 82 12.91 -11.21 -9.97
CA VAL A 82 12.21 -9.94 -9.80
C VAL A 82 10.91 -10.00 -10.61
N VAL A 83 9.79 -9.80 -9.94
CA VAL A 83 8.45 -9.74 -10.53
C VAL A 83 7.97 -8.30 -10.46
N ILE A 84 7.67 -7.71 -11.61
CA ILE A 84 7.18 -6.34 -11.75
C ILE A 84 5.71 -6.41 -12.20
N VAL A 85 4.81 -5.89 -11.38
CA VAL A 85 3.35 -6.08 -11.58
C VAL A 85 2.83 -5.27 -12.76
N THR A 86 3.33 -4.05 -12.94
CA THR A 86 2.89 -3.13 -14.00
C THR A 86 4.07 -2.62 -14.82
N ASP A 87 3.81 -2.07 -16.01
CA ASP A 87 4.84 -1.42 -16.84
C ASP A 87 5.01 0.08 -16.51
N GLY A 88 4.40 0.58 -15.42
CA GLY A 88 4.57 1.95 -14.94
C GLY A 88 4.11 3.02 -15.95
N GLU A 89 3.15 2.68 -16.80
CA GLU A 89 2.89 3.44 -18.02
C GLU A 89 1.94 4.62 -17.83
N SER A 90 1.33 4.79 -16.65
CA SER A 90 0.24 5.76 -16.42
C SER A 90 0.69 7.06 -15.73
N TYR A 91 2.00 7.25 -15.50
CA TYR A 91 2.50 8.50 -14.93
C TYR A 91 2.49 9.66 -15.95
N ARG A 92 1.49 10.53 -15.84
CA ARG A 92 1.26 11.64 -16.78
C ARG A 92 2.46 12.56 -16.97
N SER A 93 3.15 12.96 -15.90
CA SER A 93 4.29 13.88 -16.01
C SER A 93 5.45 13.25 -16.79
N ALA A 94 5.75 11.96 -16.53
CA ALA A 94 6.72 11.21 -17.32
C ALA A 94 6.28 11.09 -18.78
N ALA A 95 5.00 10.82 -19.06
CA ALA A 95 4.49 10.74 -20.42
C ALA A 95 4.63 12.07 -21.18
N ILE A 96 4.31 13.22 -20.55
CA ILE A 96 4.52 14.56 -21.12
C ILE A 96 6.01 14.80 -21.38
N ALA A 97 6.87 14.50 -20.42
CA ALA A 97 8.30 14.71 -20.55
C ALA A 97 8.94 13.78 -21.62
N PHE A 98 8.43 12.57 -21.77
CA PHE A 98 8.89 11.57 -22.72
C PHE A 98 8.48 11.90 -24.15
N THR A 99 7.24 12.34 -24.39
CA THR A 99 6.73 12.58 -25.75
C THR A 99 6.74 14.04 -26.18
N GLY A 100 6.81 14.99 -25.24
CA GLY A 100 6.60 16.41 -25.50
C GLY A 100 5.12 16.81 -25.68
N HIS A 101 4.18 15.86 -25.64
CA HIS A 101 2.76 16.14 -25.79
C HIS A 101 2.16 16.67 -24.48
N LYS A 102 1.53 17.85 -24.49
CA LYS A 102 0.83 18.41 -23.31
C LYS A 102 -0.33 17.52 -22.80
N ASN A 103 -0.95 16.79 -23.73
CA ASN A 103 -2.02 15.84 -23.45
C ASN A 103 -1.63 14.47 -24.03
N PRO A 104 -0.89 13.64 -23.28
CA PRO A 104 -0.48 12.32 -23.75
C PRO A 104 -1.69 11.45 -24.11
N THR A 105 -1.57 10.72 -25.21
CA THR A 105 -2.56 9.77 -25.71
C THR A 105 -2.35 8.37 -25.13
N SER A 106 -3.31 7.46 -25.30
CA SER A 106 -3.13 6.05 -24.91
C SER A 106 -1.94 5.38 -25.60
N ARG A 107 -1.59 5.80 -26.83
CA ARG A 107 -0.40 5.31 -27.53
C ARG A 107 0.90 5.85 -26.91
N ASP A 108 0.88 7.06 -26.38
CA ASP A 108 2.02 7.65 -25.69
C ASP A 108 2.31 6.92 -24.38
N PHE A 109 1.25 6.63 -23.60
CA PHE A 109 1.36 5.80 -22.41
C PHE A 109 1.88 4.39 -22.75
N TYR A 110 1.34 3.72 -23.77
CA TYR A 110 1.86 2.43 -24.21
C TYR A 110 3.37 2.46 -24.54
N LYS A 111 3.83 3.48 -25.28
CA LYS A 111 5.26 3.66 -25.58
C LYS A 111 6.11 3.93 -24.33
N LEU A 112 5.57 4.70 -23.38
CA LEU A 112 6.24 4.94 -22.10
C LEU A 112 6.42 3.61 -21.34
N GLY A 113 5.38 2.78 -21.26
CA GLY A 113 5.46 1.47 -20.62
C GLY A 113 6.51 0.56 -21.25
N LEU A 114 6.53 0.43 -22.58
CA LEU A 114 7.59 -0.29 -23.31
C LEU A 114 9.00 0.25 -23.01
N THR A 115 9.12 1.56 -22.84
CA THR A 115 10.42 2.19 -22.52
C THR A 115 10.85 1.84 -21.10
N ARG A 116 9.96 2.01 -20.12
CA ARG A 116 10.19 1.68 -18.71
C ARG A 116 10.51 0.20 -18.51
N HIS A 117 9.84 -0.68 -19.25
CA HIS A 117 10.15 -2.10 -19.30
C HIS A 117 11.63 -2.35 -19.64
N GLY A 118 12.14 -1.69 -20.69
CA GLY A 118 13.55 -1.76 -21.07
C GLY A 118 14.49 -1.13 -20.03
N GLU A 119 14.06 -0.06 -19.35
CA GLU A 119 14.83 0.59 -18.28
C GLU A 119 15.05 -0.34 -17.07
N SER A 120 14.02 -1.06 -16.62
CA SER A 120 14.16 -2.09 -15.58
C SER A 120 15.10 -3.20 -15.98
N ILE A 121 15.01 -3.71 -17.22
CA ILE A 121 15.94 -4.74 -17.71
C ILE A 121 17.39 -4.21 -17.67
N ALA A 122 17.62 -2.97 -18.10
CA ALA A 122 18.94 -2.34 -18.04
C ALA A 122 19.43 -2.16 -16.61
N ALA A 123 18.58 -1.70 -15.69
CA ALA A 123 18.91 -1.56 -14.28
C ALA A 123 19.25 -2.90 -13.62
N MET A 124 18.46 -3.94 -13.89
CA MET A 124 18.73 -5.29 -13.38
C MET A 124 20.02 -5.88 -13.93
N SER A 125 20.35 -5.59 -15.19
CA SER A 125 21.65 -5.96 -15.77
C SER A 125 22.83 -5.27 -15.08
N VAL A 126 22.68 -4.02 -14.61
CA VAL A 126 23.72 -3.32 -13.82
C VAL A 126 24.00 -4.06 -12.50
N LEU A 127 22.96 -4.65 -11.90
CA LEU A 127 23.06 -5.45 -10.68
C LEU A 127 23.46 -6.91 -10.92
N GLY A 128 23.73 -7.29 -12.17
CA GLY A 128 24.14 -8.64 -12.56
C GLY A 128 23.01 -9.64 -12.74
N LEU A 129 21.74 -9.21 -12.66
CA LEU A 129 20.58 -10.08 -12.85
C LEU A 129 20.22 -10.20 -14.35
N PRO A 130 20.15 -11.41 -14.92
CA PRO A 130 19.82 -11.58 -16.33
C PRO A 130 18.33 -11.33 -16.60
N LYS A 131 18.01 -10.91 -17.83
CA LYS A 131 16.62 -10.66 -18.28
C LYS A 131 15.66 -11.83 -17.98
N SER A 132 16.12 -13.08 -18.08
CA SER A 132 15.32 -14.28 -17.82
C SER A 132 14.81 -14.41 -16.38
N ASP A 133 15.38 -13.64 -15.45
CA ASP A 133 14.97 -13.58 -14.05
C ASP A 133 14.20 -12.30 -13.69
N VAL A 134 13.89 -11.47 -14.68
CA VAL A 134 13.00 -10.30 -14.57
C VAL A 134 11.67 -10.64 -15.27
N ILE A 135 10.58 -10.65 -14.51
CA ILE A 135 9.26 -11.11 -14.96
C ILE A 135 8.29 -9.94 -14.85
N PHE A 136 7.77 -9.48 -15.98
CA PHE A 136 6.68 -8.51 -16.00
C PHE A 136 5.33 -9.22 -16.05
N LEU A 137 4.38 -8.83 -15.20
CA LEU A 137 3.02 -9.39 -15.22
C LEU A 137 2.11 -8.65 -16.22
N GLY A 138 2.44 -7.40 -16.54
CA GLY A 138 1.74 -6.63 -17.56
C GLY A 138 0.38 -6.09 -17.15
N PHE A 139 0.08 -5.99 -15.85
CA PHE A 139 -1.12 -5.31 -15.36
C PHE A 139 -1.00 -3.79 -15.50
N ALA A 140 -2.12 -3.10 -15.62
CA ALA A 140 -2.09 -1.66 -15.83
C ALA A 140 -1.68 -0.87 -14.58
N ASP A 141 -0.74 0.06 -14.76
CA ASP A 141 -0.41 1.08 -13.77
C ASP A 141 -1.65 1.91 -13.38
N GLY A 142 -1.77 2.24 -12.09
CA GLY A 142 -2.90 2.91 -11.46
C GLY A 142 -4.14 2.04 -11.29
N SER A 143 -4.07 0.74 -11.59
CA SER A 143 -5.24 -0.14 -11.60
C SER A 143 -5.27 -1.18 -10.49
N THR A 144 -4.15 -1.55 -9.86
CA THR A 144 -4.08 -2.75 -9.00
C THR A 144 -4.94 -2.59 -7.74
N ARG A 145 -5.07 -1.36 -7.22
CA ARG A 145 -6.05 -1.04 -6.16
C ARG A 145 -7.48 -1.45 -6.53
N PHE A 146 -7.91 -1.13 -7.75
CA PHE A 146 -9.26 -1.44 -8.21
C PHE A 146 -9.45 -2.94 -8.43
N LEU A 147 -8.39 -3.66 -8.84
CA LEU A 147 -8.40 -5.12 -8.94
C LEU A 147 -8.61 -5.76 -7.57
N TRP A 148 -8.00 -5.20 -6.53
CA TRP A 148 -8.18 -5.65 -5.14
C TRP A 148 -9.60 -5.39 -4.62
N SER A 149 -10.12 -4.18 -4.85
CA SER A 149 -11.40 -3.74 -4.27
C SER A 149 -12.61 -4.26 -5.06
N ASP A 150 -12.74 -3.87 -6.33
CA ASP A 150 -14.01 -3.87 -7.06
C ASP A 150 -14.00 -4.71 -8.35
N PHE A 151 -12.82 -5.04 -8.89
CA PHE A 151 -12.63 -5.76 -10.15
C PHE A 151 -11.94 -7.11 -9.93
N TRP A 152 -12.42 -7.87 -8.94
CA TRP A 152 -11.81 -9.15 -8.57
C TRP A 152 -12.11 -10.27 -9.59
N ASP A 153 -13.39 -10.56 -9.84
CA ASP A 153 -13.81 -11.69 -10.68
C ASP A 153 -13.48 -11.46 -12.17
N ASN A 154 -13.11 -12.54 -12.88
CA ASN A 154 -12.72 -12.50 -14.29
C ASN A 154 -13.81 -12.03 -15.29
N ARG A 155 -15.05 -11.83 -14.85
CA ARG A 155 -16.18 -11.46 -15.72
C ARG A 155 -16.16 -9.99 -16.16
N LYS A 156 -15.52 -9.12 -15.39
CA LYS A 156 -15.52 -7.68 -15.65
C LYS A 156 -14.11 -7.12 -15.44
N PRO A 157 -13.26 -7.14 -16.48
CA PRO A 157 -11.95 -6.53 -16.39
C PRO A 157 -12.04 -5.00 -16.23
N ARG A 158 -11.07 -4.44 -15.53
CA ARG A 158 -10.88 -2.99 -15.37
C ARG A 158 -10.28 -2.42 -16.66
N ILE A 159 -10.85 -1.34 -17.19
CA ILE A 159 -10.24 -0.58 -18.31
C ILE A 159 -9.16 0.37 -17.75
N SER A 160 -7.91 0.25 -18.15
CA SER A 160 -6.81 1.09 -17.63
C SER A 160 -7.04 2.60 -17.88
N GLY A 161 -6.45 3.44 -17.03
CA GLY A 161 -6.55 4.90 -17.19
C GLY A 161 -5.66 5.45 -18.31
N GLY A 162 -4.40 4.99 -18.41
CA GLY A 162 -3.45 5.45 -19.41
C GLY A 162 -3.67 4.84 -20.80
N THR A 163 -3.43 3.54 -20.92
CA THR A 163 -3.53 2.80 -22.19
C THR A 163 -4.97 2.56 -22.67
N ASN A 164 -5.98 2.78 -21.81
CA ASN A 164 -7.40 2.64 -22.11
C ASN A 164 -7.81 1.27 -22.68
N VAL A 165 -7.24 0.20 -22.11
CA VAL A 165 -7.50 -1.20 -22.50
C VAL A 165 -7.86 -2.04 -21.27
N ALA A 166 -8.54 -3.17 -21.46
CA ALA A 166 -8.97 -4.05 -20.38
C ALA A 166 -8.07 -5.30 -20.17
N SER A 167 -7.02 -5.41 -20.95
CA SER A 167 -6.05 -6.50 -20.93
C SER A 167 -4.66 -6.00 -21.34
N SER A 168 -3.62 -6.73 -20.95
CA SER A 168 -2.24 -6.34 -21.23
C SER A 168 -2.00 -6.15 -22.73
N PRO A 169 -1.56 -4.97 -23.19
CA PRO A 169 -1.20 -4.75 -24.59
C PRO A 169 0.22 -5.24 -24.91
N TYR A 170 0.98 -5.69 -23.91
CA TYR A 170 2.38 -6.07 -24.04
C TYR A 170 2.53 -7.56 -24.36
N LYS A 171 3.57 -7.89 -25.14
CA LYS A 171 3.88 -9.28 -25.55
C LYS A 171 4.93 -9.94 -24.67
N ASP A 172 5.87 -9.17 -24.14
CA ASP A 172 6.98 -9.67 -23.33
C ASP A 172 6.60 -9.65 -21.84
N VAL A 173 5.49 -10.31 -21.51
CA VAL A 173 4.94 -10.41 -20.15
C VAL A 173 4.61 -11.87 -19.84
N TYR A 174 4.46 -12.20 -18.55
CA TYR A 174 4.30 -13.57 -18.07
C TYR A 174 3.15 -14.31 -18.76
N LYS A 175 2.00 -13.65 -18.95
CA LYS A 175 0.88 -14.14 -19.76
C LYS A 175 0.40 -13.05 -20.72
N PRO A 176 0.80 -13.09 -22.01
CA PRO A 176 0.37 -12.09 -22.99
C PRO A 176 -1.16 -12.01 -23.09
N GLY A 177 -1.69 -10.78 -23.13
CA GLY A 177 -3.13 -10.53 -23.20
C GLY A 177 -3.91 -10.81 -21.92
N ILE A 178 -3.24 -10.94 -20.76
CA ILE A 178 -3.92 -11.14 -19.47
C ILE A 178 -4.94 -10.02 -19.19
N ALA A 179 -6.16 -10.40 -18.81
CA ALA A 179 -7.23 -9.46 -18.48
C ALA A 179 -7.02 -8.83 -17.10
N TYR A 180 -7.29 -7.54 -16.97
CA TYR A 180 -7.07 -6.77 -15.74
C TYR A 180 -8.14 -7.05 -14.69
N THR A 181 -7.95 -8.12 -13.94
CA THR A 181 -8.85 -8.62 -12.89
C THR A 181 -8.04 -9.09 -11.69
N GLY A 182 -8.55 -8.91 -10.47
CA GLY A 182 -7.85 -9.30 -9.24
C GLY A 182 -7.54 -10.80 -9.17
N GLN A 183 -8.47 -11.64 -9.62
CA GLN A 183 -8.26 -13.09 -9.65
C GLN A 183 -7.12 -13.50 -10.59
N ASN A 184 -6.94 -12.84 -11.73
CA ASN A 184 -5.79 -13.11 -12.60
C ASN A 184 -4.45 -12.70 -11.96
N LEU A 185 -4.40 -11.53 -11.30
CA LEU A 185 -3.18 -11.09 -10.60
C LEU A 185 -2.83 -12.04 -9.45
N GLU A 186 -3.83 -12.45 -8.67
CA GLU A 186 -3.67 -13.48 -7.64
C GLU A 186 -3.13 -14.79 -8.23
N ASN A 187 -3.73 -15.27 -9.32
CA ASN A 187 -3.34 -16.52 -9.96
C ASN A 187 -1.89 -16.49 -10.44
N GLU A 188 -1.43 -15.40 -11.07
CA GLU A 188 -0.05 -15.29 -11.55
C GLU A 188 0.96 -15.25 -10.41
N LEU A 189 0.69 -14.49 -9.34
CA LEU A 189 1.55 -14.50 -8.16
C LEU A 189 1.62 -15.90 -7.55
N GLN A 190 0.49 -16.61 -7.44
CA GLN A 190 0.49 -17.98 -6.92
C GLN A 190 1.23 -18.96 -7.85
N ASP A 191 1.10 -18.82 -9.16
CA ASP A 191 1.77 -19.65 -10.17
C ASP A 191 3.31 -19.50 -10.06
N ILE A 192 3.77 -18.25 -9.99
CA ILE A 192 5.19 -17.93 -9.79
C ILE A 192 5.68 -18.43 -8.43
N MET A 193 4.94 -18.21 -7.34
CA MET A 193 5.35 -18.69 -6.02
C MET A 193 5.40 -20.22 -5.93
N LYS A 194 4.45 -20.95 -6.56
CA LYS A 194 4.44 -22.42 -6.58
C LYS A 194 5.59 -23.00 -7.40
N SER A 195 5.86 -22.41 -8.56
CA SER A 195 6.93 -22.87 -9.46
C SER A 195 8.30 -22.50 -8.92
N PHE A 196 8.47 -21.26 -8.46
CA PHE A 196 9.73 -20.78 -7.93
C PHE A 196 10.01 -21.34 -6.53
N LYS A 197 9.01 -21.53 -5.65
CA LYS A 197 9.20 -21.99 -4.26
C LYS A 197 10.20 -21.11 -3.47
N PRO A 198 9.91 -19.81 -3.29
CA PRO A 198 10.79 -18.91 -2.55
C PRO A 198 10.90 -19.32 -1.06
N THR A 199 12.02 -18.97 -0.44
CA THR A 199 12.19 -18.95 1.04
C THR A 199 12.02 -17.55 1.61
N ASP A 200 12.27 -16.54 0.78
CA ASP A 200 12.25 -15.12 1.13
C ASP A 200 11.48 -14.36 0.06
N ILE A 201 10.56 -13.48 0.47
CA ILE A 201 9.79 -12.64 -0.44
C ILE A 201 9.91 -11.18 -0.02
N TYR A 202 10.45 -10.35 -0.92
CA TYR A 202 10.55 -8.91 -0.78
C TYR A 202 9.41 -8.23 -1.53
N TYR A 203 8.65 -7.35 -0.89
CA TYR A 203 7.47 -6.73 -1.51
C TYR A 203 7.08 -5.42 -0.79
N PRO A 204 6.26 -4.51 -1.36
CA PRO A 204 5.93 -3.25 -0.69
C PRO A 204 5.10 -3.45 0.57
N MET A 205 5.12 -2.49 1.49
CA MET A 205 4.26 -2.50 2.69
C MET A 205 2.87 -1.92 2.42
N ALA A 206 1.85 -2.41 3.13
CA ALA A 206 0.47 -1.93 2.99
C ALA A 206 0.27 -0.48 3.50
N ASP A 207 1.24 0.05 4.26
CA ASP A 207 1.24 1.42 4.78
C ASP A 207 1.60 2.45 3.71
N ASP A 208 2.31 2.03 2.66
CA ASP A 208 2.67 2.87 1.52
C ASP A 208 1.42 3.59 0.98
N ILE A 209 1.53 4.89 0.71
CA ILE A 209 0.39 5.71 0.30
C ILE A 209 0.04 5.53 -1.18
N HIS A 210 0.95 5.00 -1.99
CA HIS A 210 0.70 4.81 -3.41
C HIS A 210 -0.32 3.68 -3.61
N PRO A 211 -1.45 3.93 -4.32
CA PRO A 211 -2.52 2.97 -4.55
C PRO A 211 -2.07 1.57 -4.98
N ASP A 212 -1.11 1.51 -5.91
CA ASP A 212 -0.63 0.22 -6.39
C ASP A 212 0.33 -0.46 -5.42
N HIS A 213 1.10 0.28 -4.62
CA HIS A 213 2.06 -0.30 -3.67
C HIS A 213 1.34 -1.11 -2.61
N TRP A 214 0.39 -0.48 -1.91
CA TRP A 214 -0.33 -1.20 -0.88
C TRP A 214 -1.25 -2.29 -1.45
N ALA A 215 -1.73 -2.15 -2.68
CA ALA A 215 -2.54 -3.18 -3.32
C ALA A 215 -1.69 -4.41 -3.69
N VAL A 216 -0.50 -4.20 -4.26
CA VAL A 216 0.46 -5.28 -4.53
C VAL A 216 0.91 -5.93 -3.22
N SER A 217 1.11 -5.16 -2.15
CA SER A 217 1.35 -5.69 -0.80
C SER A 217 0.26 -6.68 -0.39
N ASN A 218 -1.01 -6.27 -0.56
CA ASN A 218 -2.16 -7.10 -0.23
C ASN A 218 -2.24 -8.36 -1.08
N PHE A 219 -2.01 -8.27 -2.39
CA PHE A 219 -2.03 -9.43 -3.28
C PHE A 219 -0.91 -10.42 -2.94
N THR A 220 0.31 -9.95 -2.68
CA THR A 220 1.44 -10.79 -2.28
C THR A 220 1.16 -11.52 -0.97
N ARG A 221 0.73 -10.80 0.06
CA ARG A 221 0.42 -11.38 1.37
C ARG A 221 -0.80 -12.31 1.33
N TYR A 222 -1.78 -12.00 0.47
CA TYR A 222 -2.90 -12.89 0.18
C TYR A 222 -2.39 -14.21 -0.43
N ALA A 223 -1.54 -14.16 -1.46
CA ALA A 223 -1.01 -15.34 -2.13
C ALA A 223 -0.18 -16.21 -1.18
N ILE A 224 0.71 -15.60 -0.38
CA ILE A 224 1.48 -16.29 0.67
C ILE A 224 0.56 -17.06 1.62
N THR A 225 -0.50 -16.40 2.11
CA THR A 225 -1.43 -16.98 3.10
C THR A 225 -2.34 -18.05 2.47
N ALA A 226 -2.82 -17.80 1.25
CA ALA A 226 -3.67 -18.73 0.49
C ALA A 226 -2.94 -20.04 0.20
N LEU A 227 -1.65 -19.95 -0.15
CA LEU A 227 -0.78 -21.09 -0.41
C LEU A 227 -0.18 -21.72 0.86
N ASN A 228 -0.42 -21.12 2.03
CA ASN A 228 0.16 -21.55 3.30
C ASN A 228 1.69 -21.70 3.24
N LEU A 229 2.36 -20.73 2.60
CA LEU A 229 3.81 -20.76 2.46
C LEU A 229 4.50 -20.37 3.78
N ASN A 230 5.56 -21.09 4.10
CA ASN A 230 6.48 -20.73 5.18
C ASN A 230 7.67 -19.96 4.58
N VAL A 231 7.53 -18.65 4.45
CA VAL A 231 8.54 -17.75 3.89
C VAL A 231 8.87 -16.64 4.87
N ARG A 232 10.07 -16.10 4.78
CA ARG A 232 10.40 -14.83 5.42
C ARG A 232 9.92 -13.69 4.53
N GLU A 233 9.13 -12.81 5.12
CA GLU A 233 8.56 -11.65 4.43
C GLU A 233 9.43 -10.42 4.72
N HIS A 234 9.77 -9.64 3.70
CA HIS A 234 10.58 -8.42 3.83
C HIS A 234 9.86 -7.28 3.13
N MET A 235 9.22 -6.39 3.90
CA MET A 235 8.36 -5.35 3.35
C MET A 235 9.11 -4.03 3.19
N PHE A 236 9.18 -3.46 1.99
CA PHE A 236 9.84 -2.16 1.76
C PHE A 236 8.82 -1.01 1.65
N LEU A 237 9.31 0.22 1.79
CA LEU A 237 8.52 1.45 1.66
C LEU A 237 9.14 2.34 0.58
N VAL A 238 8.30 2.97 -0.25
CA VAL A 238 8.75 3.98 -1.23
C VAL A 238 8.01 5.28 -1.01
N HIS A 239 6.68 5.24 -0.96
CA HIS A 239 5.88 6.45 -0.81
C HIS A 239 5.29 6.55 0.59
N HIS A 240 5.79 7.54 1.33
CA HIS A 240 5.21 8.00 2.57
C HIS A 240 5.37 9.51 2.67
N PRO A 241 4.40 10.24 3.26
CA PRO A 241 4.51 11.68 3.39
C PRO A 241 5.84 12.07 4.00
N GLN A 242 6.60 12.89 3.27
CA GLN A 242 7.84 13.49 3.76
C GLN A 242 8.89 12.44 4.14
N TRP A 243 8.97 11.36 3.36
CA TRP A 243 10.01 10.34 3.47
C TRP A 243 10.39 9.86 2.06
N PRO A 244 11.66 9.47 1.80
CA PRO A 244 12.84 9.64 2.66
C PRO A 244 13.13 11.12 2.96
N VAL A 245 13.93 11.41 3.99
CA VAL A 245 14.37 12.80 4.26
C VAL A 245 15.89 12.85 4.25
N PRO A 246 16.52 13.81 3.56
CA PRO A 246 15.93 14.69 2.54
C PRO A 246 15.67 13.98 1.20
N TRP A 247 14.79 14.54 0.35
CA TRP A 247 14.59 14.13 -1.06
C TRP A 247 15.75 14.60 -1.95
N LEU A 248 16.95 14.11 -1.66
CA LEU A 248 18.16 14.29 -2.46
C LEU A 248 19.19 13.20 -2.14
N LEU A 249 20.22 13.14 -2.98
CA LEU A 249 21.34 12.22 -2.85
C LEU A 249 22.17 12.51 -1.59
N VAL A 250 22.08 11.64 -0.57
CA VAL A 250 22.94 11.68 0.63
C VAL A 250 23.50 10.29 0.94
N GLN A 251 24.49 9.87 0.13
CA GLN A 251 25.09 8.54 0.21
C GLN A 251 25.72 8.20 1.56
N ASN A 252 26.08 9.21 2.36
CA ASN A 252 26.71 9.02 3.66
C ASN A 252 25.71 8.78 4.81
N ASP A 253 24.41 8.90 4.55
CA ASP A 253 23.37 8.71 5.54
C ASP A 253 22.71 7.34 5.42
N SER A 254 22.19 6.86 6.54
CA SER A 254 21.33 5.69 6.58
C SER A 254 19.88 6.06 6.27
N LEU A 255 19.18 5.18 5.57
CA LEU A 255 17.73 5.22 5.44
C LEU A 255 17.10 4.76 6.77
N LEU A 256 16.36 5.65 7.42
CA LEU A 256 15.69 5.40 8.69
C LEU A 256 14.18 5.29 8.51
N PRO A 257 13.46 4.54 9.38
CA PRO A 257 12.00 4.49 9.36
C PRO A 257 11.35 5.86 9.49
N PRO A 258 10.18 6.11 8.85
CA PRO A 258 9.39 7.29 9.15
C PRO A 258 9.00 7.32 10.64
N THR A 259 9.21 8.46 11.29
CA THR A 259 8.99 8.62 12.75
C THR A 259 7.54 8.42 13.18
N ASP A 260 6.59 8.80 12.31
CA ASP A 260 5.15 8.68 12.50
C ASP A 260 4.64 7.24 12.31
N MET A 261 5.47 6.31 11.85
CA MET A 261 5.12 4.89 11.71
C MET A 261 5.44 4.03 12.94
N LYS A 262 5.82 4.64 14.08
CA LYS A 262 6.17 3.91 15.31
C LYS A 262 5.10 2.93 15.81
N ASP A 263 3.82 3.24 15.59
CA ASP A 263 2.67 2.46 16.07
C ASP A 263 2.00 1.64 14.95
N SER A 264 2.63 1.51 13.78
CA SER A 264 2.07 0.89 12.57
C SER A 264 2.04 -0.65 12.59
N ASN A 265 2.34 -1.31 13.71
CA ASN A 265 2.57 -2.76 13.80
C ASN A 265 3.72 -3.23 12.87
N THR A 266 4.76 -2.40 12.71
CA THR A 266 5.91 -2.71 11.86
C THR A 266 7.15 -2.93 12.71
N VAL A 267 7.81 -4.07 12.51
CA VAL A 267 9.14 -4.35 13.07
C VAL A 267 10.17 -4.10 11.98
N TRP A 268 10.92 -3.00 12.12
CA TRP A 268 11.92 -2.58 11.14
C TRP A 268 13.22 -3.36 11.27
N GLN A 269 13.88 -3.56 10.13
CA GLN A 269 15.18 -4.18 9.97
C GLN A 269 15.95 -3.44 8.86
N SER A 270 17.25 -3.28 9.06
CA SER A 270 18.16 -2.60 8.14
C SER A 270 18.99 -3.63 7.39
N PHE A 271 19.25 -3.41 6.10
CA PHE A 271 20.17 -4.20 5.31
C PHE A 271 21.33 -3.31 4.89
N ALA A 272 22.49 -3.46 5.53
CA ALA A 272 23.65 -2.63 5.27
C ALA A 272 24.23 -2.91 3.87
N LEU A 273 24.53 -1.83 3.16
CA LEU A 273 25.18 -1.84 1.85
C LEU A 273 26.69 -1.60 2.01
N THR A 274 27.47 -2.30 1.20
CA THR A 274 28.86 -1.98 0.92
C THR A 274 28.93 -0.78 -0.03
N LYS A 275 30.10 -0.16 -0.14
CA LYS A 275 30.30 0.97 -1.07
C LYS A 275 30.13 0.60 -2.54
N SER A 276 30.41 -0.65 -2.91
CA SER A 276 30.12 -1.19 -4.25
C SER A 276 28.62 -1.20 -4.50
N GLU A 277 27.85 -1.74 -3.56
CA GLU A 277 26.39 -1.84 -3.69
C GLU A 277 25.70 -0.48 -3.68
N GLU A 278 26.17 0.47 -2.86
CA GLU A 278 25.69 1.86 -2.91
C GLU A 278 25.90 2.48 -4.31
N SER A 279 27.08 2.27 -4.90
CA SER A 279 27.44 2.81 -6.22
C SER A 279 26.64 2.16 -7.34
N LYS A 280 26.49 0.84 -7.33
CA LYS A 280 25.68 0.12 -8.32
C LYS A 280 24.19 0.42 -8.17
N LYS A 281 23.69 0.62 -6.95
CA LYS A 281 22.33 1.10 -6.72
C LYS A 281 22.08 2.44 -7.40
N GLU A 282 22.99 3.41 -7.24
CA GLU A 282 22.88 4.69 -7.95
C GLU A 282 22.89 4.51 -9.48
N LEU A 283 23.79 3.67 -10.00
CA LEU A 283 23.87 3.38 -11.45
C LEU A 283 22.61 2.72 -11.99
N ALA A 284 22.01 1.80 -11.23
CA ALA A 284 20.76 1.13 -11.56
C ALA A 284 19.60 2.14 -11.56
N ILE A 285 19.48 2.98 -10.53
CA ILE A 285 18.46 4.04 -10.46
C ILE A 285 18.59 5.02 -11.64
N LYS A 286 19.81 5.32 -12.08
CA LYS A 286 20.05 6.19 -13.25
C LYS A 286 19.64 5.58 -14.59
N GLN A 287 19.33 4.28 -14.66
CA GLN A 287 18.81 3.66 -15.89
C GLN A 287 17.35 4.05 -16.17
N TYR A 288 16.58 4.46 -15.17
CA TYR A 288 15.18 4.92 -15.32
C TYR A 288 15.12 6.35 -15.85
N LYS A 289 15.67 6.59 -17.05
CA LYS A 289 15.79 7.92 -17.68
C LYS A 289 14.46 8.64 -17.77
N THR A 290 13.37 7.91 -18.03
CA THR A 290 12.01 8.47 -18.05
C THR A 290 11.59 9.07 -16.70
N GLN A 291 11.99 8.46 -15.59
CA GLN A 291 11.65 8.89 -14.23
C GLN A 291 12.66 9.91 -13.69
N ILE A 292 13.95 9.72 -13.95
CA ILE A 292 15.01 10.70 -13.64
C ILE A 292 14.65 12.08 -14.20
N LYS A 293 14.18 12.15 -15.46
CA LYS A 293 13.79 13.42 -16.10
C LYS A 293 12.74 14.23 -15.34
N VAL A 294 11.93 13.60 -14.48
CA VAL A 294 10.78 14.25 -13.82
C VAL A 294 10.85 14.22 -12.29
N MET A 295 11.65 13.36 -11.69
CA MET A 295 11.70 13.19 -10.23
C MET A 295 13.05 12.72 -9.68
N GLU A 296 14.16 12.98 -10.37
CA GLU A 296 15.51 12.57 -9.95
C GLU A 296 15.84 12.80 -8.45
N PRO A 297 15.57 13.97 -7.83
CA PRO A 297 15.89 14.17 -6.42
C PRO A 297 15.20 13.18 -5.48
N PHE A 298 13.96 12.79 -5.79
CA PHE A 298 13.22 11.78 -5.02
C PHE A 298 13.84 10.39 -5.21
N LEU A 299 14.13 9.97 -6.45
CA LEU A 299 14.69 8.65 -6.73
C LEU A 299 16.08 8.48 -6.11
N LEU A 300 16.94 9.49 -6.25
CA LEU A 300 18.29 9.47 -5.67
C LEU A 300 18.29 9.56 -4.14
N ALA A 301 17.16 9.91 -3.51
CA ALA A 301 17.02 9.85 -2.06
C ALA A 301 17.01 8.42 -1.50
N PHE A 302 16.93 7.39 -2.35
CA PHE A 302 17.07 5.99 -1.94
C PHE A 302 18.50 5.49 -1.99
N VAL A 303 19.45 6.27 -2.52
CA VAL A 303 20.88 5.95 -2.43
C VAL A 303 21.36 6.36 -1.03
N ARG A 304 21.56 5.35 -0.18
CA ARG A 304 21.86 5.43 1.26
C ARG A 304 22.79 4.26 1.64
N LYS A 305 23.35 4.30 2.85
CA LYS A 305 24.19 3.22 3.41
C LYS A 305 23.47 1.89 3.64
N ASN A 306 22.14 1.87 3.58
CA ASN A 306 21.34 0.68 3.83
C ASN A 306 20.04 0.71 3.02
N GLU A 307 19.46 -0.47 2.89
CA GLU A 307 18.07 -0.69 2.51
C GLU A 307 17.24 -0.93 3.76
N LEU A 308 15.96 -0.58 3.72
CA LEU A 308 15.09 -0.61 4.90
C LEU A 308 13.89 -1.52 4.64
N PHE A 309 13.72 -2.50 5.52
CA PHE A 309 12.65 -3.48 5.44
C PHE A 309 11.87 -3.55 6.75
N GLY A 310 10.63 -3.98 6.67
CA GLY A 310 9.74 -4.22 7.80
C GLY A 310 9.13 -5.61 7.76
N THR A 311 8.70 -6.09 8.91
CA THR A 311 7.76 -7.21 9.03
C THR A 311 6.52 -6.74 9.76
N LYS A 312 5.37 -7.36 9.47
CA LYS A 312 4.12 -7.10 10.18
C LYS A 312 3.59 -8.36 10.86
N PRO A 313 3.89 -8.54 12.16
CA PRO A 313 3.36 -9.65 12.95
C PRO A 313 1.83 -9.77 12.87
N VAL A 314 1.34 -10.99 13.01
CA VAL A 314 -0.11 -11.24 13.10
C VAL A 314 -0.65 -10.67 14.41
N ILE A 315 -1.63 -9.78 14.31
CA ILE A 315 -2.28 -9.13 15.45
C ILE A 315 -3.31 -10.09 16.06
N THR A 316 -3.33 -10.21 17.39
CA THR A 316 -4.32 -11.04 18.07
C THR A 316 -5.55 -10.21 18.44
N ILE A 317 -6.72 -10.62 17.96
CA ILE A 317 -8.01 -10.08 18.37
C ILE A 317 -8.44 -10.81 19.65
N PRO A 318 -8.65 -10.11 20.78
CA PRO A 318 -9.02 -10.74 22.04
C PRO A 318 -10.44 -11.32 21.97
N THR A 319 -10.62 -12.54 22.46
CA THR A 319 -11.91 -13.10 22.87
C THR A 319 -12.16 -12.72 24.32
N ILE A 320 -13.32 -12.13 24.61
CA ILE A 320 -13.62 -11.54 25.92
C ILE A 320 -14.93 -12.09 26.49
N ASP A 321 -15.06 -12.06 27.81
CA ASP A 321 -16.23 -12.60 28.53
C ASP A 321 -17.27 -11.53 28.87
N TYR A 322 -16.89 -10.26 28.87
CA TYR A 322 -17.76 -9.13 29.21
C TYR A 322 -17.80 -8.11 28.09
N LYS A 323 -19.00 -7.73 27.64
CA LYS A 323 -19.17 -6.74 26.59
C LYS A 323 -18.82 -5.34 27.11
N PRO A 324 -17.86 -4.63 26.50
CA PRO A 324 -17.54 -3.27 26.91
C PRO A 324 -18.64 -2.28 26.53
N ASN A 325 -18.63 -1.10 27.17
CA ASN A 325 -19.49 0.01 26.77
C ASN A 325 -19.05 0.58 25.41
N LEU A 326 -19.86 0.35 24.37
CA LEU A 326 -19.60 0.82 23.00
C LEU A 326 -19.89 2.32 22.78
N TYR A 327 -20.44 3.01 23.78
CA TYR A 327 -20.69 4.47 23.79
C TYR A 327 -19.62 5.25 24.58
N SER A 328 -18.55 4.58 25.03
CA SER A 328 -17.40 5.26 25.66
C SER A 328 -16.71 6.23 24.68
N GLN A 329 -16.14 7.31 25.19
CA GLN A 329 -15.28 8.22 24.41
C GLN A 329 -13.95 7.55 24.00
N ASN A 330 -13.49 6.60 24.80
CA ASN A 330 -12.33 5.77 24.52
C ASN A 330 -12.79 4.48 23.86
N ILE A 331 -12.22 4.18 22.69
CA ILE A 331 -12.55 2.96 21.95
C ILE A 331 -11.93 1.76 22.68
N PRO A 332 -12.72 0.79 23.17
CA PRO A 332 -12.17 -0.40 23.82
C PRO A 332 -11.44 -1.31 22.83
N TYR A 333 -10.42 -2.04 23.31
CA TYR A 333 -9.61 -3.00 22.54
C TYR A 333 -9.01 -2.43 21.23
N PRO A 334 -8.26 -1.31 21.29
CA PRO A 334 -7.55 -0.80 20.12
C PRO A 334 -6.49 -1.82 19.66
N LEU A 335 -6.45 -2.10 18.37
CA LEU A 335 -5.50 -3.00 17.74
C LEU A 335 -4.43 -2.25 16.93
N LEU A 336 -4.81 -1.10 16.35
CA LEU A 336 -3.90 -0.23 15.62
C LEU A 336 -4.18 1.22 15.99
N ASN A 337 -3.11 2.00 16.14
CA ASN A 337 -3.15 3.45 16.19
C ASN A 337 -2.43 3.98 14.95
N ILE A 338 -3.01 4.96 14.28
CA ILE A 338 -2.48 5.52 13.04
C ILE A 338 -2.19 6.99 13.29
N SER A 339 -0.97 7.40 12.98
CA SER A 339 -0.59 8.80 12.98
C SER A 339 -1.35 9.52 11.85
N THR A 340 -2.08 10.57 12.18
CA THR A 340 -2.89 11.35 11.23
C THR A 340 -2.01 12.00 10.17
N GLY A 341 -2.38 11.89 8.90
CA GLY A 341 -1.63 12.43 7.75
C GLY A 341 -2.46 13.24 6.74
N GLY A 342 -3.62 13.79 7.13
CA GLY A 342 -4.40 14.67 6.27
C GLY A 342 -3.71 16.03 6.08
N VAL A 343 -3.33 16.37 4.84
CA VAL A 343 -2.65 17.64 4.47
C VAL A 343 -3.56 18.88 4.59
N LEU A 344 -4.86 18.69 4.84
CA LEU A 344 -5.85 19.77 4.87
C LEU A 344 -6.73 19.68 6.12
N ASP A 345 -6.53 20.63 7.04
CA ASP A 345 -7.24 20.72 8.31
C ASP A 345 -8.65 21.34 8.15
N GLN A 346 -9.51 20.72 7.34
CA GLN A 346 -10.94 21.05 7.28
C GLN A 346 -11.74 19.99 8.02
N GLU A 347 -12.79 20.41 8.73
CA GLU A 347 -13.65 19.52 9.54
C GLU A 347 -14.15 18.28 8.78
N ILE A 348 -14.45 18.43 7.47
CA ILE A 348 -14.83 17.31 6.60
C ILE A 348 -13.68 16.29 6.43
N TYR A 349 -12.45 16.74 6.18
CA TYR A 349 -11.30 15.85 6.06
C TYR A 349 -10.98 15.17 7.39
N ARG A 350 -11.07 15.90 8.51
CA ARG A 350 -10.89 15.32 9.84
C ARG A 350 -11.92 14.23 10.16
N SER A 351 -13.14 14.32 9.64
CA SER A 351 -14.14 13.25 9.79
C SER A 351 -13.79 12.01 8.95
N ALA A 352 -12.98 12.16 7.91
CA ALA A 352 -12.49 11.08 7.06
C ALA A 352 -11.14 10.50 7.54
N ASP A 353 -10.38 11.23 8.36
CA ASP A 353 -9.10 10.75 8.93
C ASP A 353 -9.36 9.61 9.93
N LEU A 354 -8.85 8.41 9.61
CA LEU A 354 -9.01 7.18 10.38
C LEU A 354 -7.83 7.03 11.34
N ILE A 355 -8.09 7.11 12.64
CA ILE A 355 -7.00 7.17 13.64
C ILE A 355 -6.81 5.88 14.43
N LYS A 356 -7.85 5.03 14.54
CA LYS A 356 -7.75 3.75 15.24
C LYS A 356 -8.61 2.67 14.61
N LEU A 357 -8.10 1.45 14.64
CA LEU A 357 -8.87 0.22 14.45
C LEU A 357 -8.92 -0.52 15.78
N ALA A 358 -10.10 -0.97 16.19
CA ALA A 358 -10.32 -1.77 17.37
C ALA A 358 -11.11 -3.02 17.01
N SER A 359 -10.87 -4.13 17.71
CA SER A 359 -11.71 -5.31 17.55
C SER A 359 -11.64 -6.21 18.77
N PHE A 360 -12.72 -6.91 19.02
CA PHE A 360 -12.81 -7.99 20.00
C PHE A 360 -13.86 -9.00 19.54
N TYR A 361 -13.75 -10.23 20.04
CA TYR A 361 -14.72 -11.28 19.82
C TYR A 361 -15.52 -11.53 21.10
N TYR A 362 -16.84 -11.47 21.01
CA TYR A 362 -17.74 -11.63 22.16
C TYR A 362 -19.06 -12.28 21.70
N ASP A 363 -19.56 -13.23 22.49
CA ASP A 363 -20.87 -13.87 22.28
C ASP A 363 -21.06 -14.34 20.82
N ASN A 364 -20.10 -15.11 20.29
CA ASN A 364 -20.09 -15.60 18.90
C ASN A 364 -20.03 -14.54 17.78
N HIS A 365 -19.75 -13.28 18.10
CA HIS A 365 -19.67 -12.21 17.11
C HIS A 365 -18.32 -11.49 17.15
N LEU A 366 -17.89 -11.04 15.97
CA LEU A 366 -16.78 -10.12 15.85
C LEU A 366 -17.31 -8.69 15.93
N TYR A 367 -16.77 -7.91 16.85
CA TYR A 367 -17.00 -6.47 16.93
C TYR A 367 -15.82 -5.75 16.29
N LEU A 368 -16.11 -4.89 15.31
CA LEU A 368 -15.10 -4.08 14.65
C LEU A 368 -15.40 -2.60 14.88
N GLY A 369 -14.41 -1.88 15.38
CA GLY A 369 -14.50 -0.47 15.73
C GLY A 369 -13.52 0.35 14.91
N ILE A 370 -13.98 1.48 14.39
CA ILE A 370 -13.13 2.50 13.77
C ILE A 370 -13.33 3.81 14.51
N LYS A 371 -12.23 4.50 14.81
CA LYS A 371 -12.26 5.86 15.34
C LYS A 371 -11.71 6.83 14.31
N THR A 372 -12.40 7.95 14.12
CA THR A 372 -12.00 9.07 13.26
C THR A 372 -11.49 10.26 14.08
N LEU A 373 -10.78 11.19 13.45
CA LEU A 373 -10.25 12.38 14.14
C LEU A 373 -11.38 13.34 14.58
N SER A 374 -12.42 13.50 13.76
CA SER A 374 -13.66 14.26 14.07
C SER A 374 -14.91 13.36 13.96
N PRO A 375 -16.09 13.77 14.45
CA PRO A 375 -17.30 12.96 14.39
C PRO A 375 -17.61 12.38 13.00
N ILE A 376 -18.15 11.15 12.97
CA ILE A 376 -18.55 10.44 11.74
C ILE A 376 -19.51 11.32 10.93
N SER A 377 -19.23 11.48 9.64
CA SER A 377 -19.94 12.39 8.75
C SER A 377 -20.76 11.63 7.70
N ARG A 378 -21.99 12.08 7.44
CA ARG A 378 -22.82 11.54 6.35
C ARG A 378 -22.24 11.76 4.96
N ASN A 379 -21.36 12.76 4.82
CA ASN A 379 -20.73 13.08 3.53
C ASN A 379 -19.54 12.17 3.22
N VAL A 380 -19.08 11.37 4.19
CA VAL A 380 -17.96 10.47 4.05
C VAL A 380 -18.49 9.04 4.01
N ARG A 381 -17.97 8.25 3.07
CA ARG A 381 -18.15 6.80 3.05
C ARG A 381 -17.01 6.15 3.79
N TYR A 382 -17.33 5.28 4.76
CA TYR A 382 -16.34 4.51 5.51
C TYR A 382 -16.45 3.05 5.10
N ASN A 383 -15.41 2.51 4.46
CA ASN A 383 -15.39 1.13 4.02
C ASN A 383 -14.60 0.27 4.99
N ILE A 384 -15.08 -0.95 5.18
CA ILE A 384 -14.41 -2.00 5.94
C ILE A 384 -14.33 -3.20 5.02
N GLU A 385 -13.13 -3.69 4.77
CA GLU A 385 -12.93 -4.82 3.88
C GLU A 385 -12.12 -5.91 4.57
N MET A 386 -12.58 -7.16 4.44
CA MET A 386 -11.99 -8.33 5.06
C MET A 386 -11.83 -9.46 4.04
N ARG A 387 -10.73 -10.20 4.14
CA ARG A 387 -10.52 -11.53 3.55
C ARG A 387 -10.38 -12.53 4.69
N LEU A 388 -11.28 -13.50 4.74
CA LEU A 388 -11.37 -14.52 5.76
C LEU A 388 -10.69 -15.79 5.24
N PHE A 389 -9.54 -16.13 5.80
CA PHE A 389 -8.78 -17.32 5.43
C PHE A 389 -9.19 -18.48 6.31
N TYR A 390 -10.01 -19.37 5.76
CA TYR A 390 -10.34 -20.64 6.40
C TYR A 390 -9.29 -21.70 6.04
N LYS A 391 -9.41 -22.91 6.60
CA LYS A 391 -8.55 -24.05 6.24
C LYS A 391 -8.58 -24.36 4.74
N ASN A 392 -9.79 -24.42 4.15
CA ASN A 392 -9.99 -24.92 2.78
C ASN A 392 -10.60 -23.91 1.81
N ASN A 393 -10.93 -22.69 2.25
CA ASN A 393 -11.49 -21.68 1.38
C ASN A 393 -11.15 -20.27 1.87
N ILE A 394 -11.39 -19.29 1.01
CA ILE A 394 -11.26 -17.87 1.33
C ILE A 394 -12.59 -17.20 1.01
N LYS A 395 -13.14 -16.49 1.98
CA LYS A 395 -14.34 -15.66 1.82
C LYS A 395 -13.98 -14.19 2.00
N ARG A 396 -14.87 -13.30 1.56
CA ARG A 396 -14.70 -11.87 1.80
C ARG A 396 -15.96 -11.23 2.36
N ILE A 397 -15.76 -10.19 3.15
CA ILE A 397 -16.81 -9.30 3.62
C ILE A 397 -16.37 -7.89 3.24
N ASP A 398 -17.20 -7.18 2.50
CA ASP A 398 -16.95 -5.79 2.10
C ASP A 398 -18.16 -4.96 2.54
N LEU A 399 -17.91 -3.98 3.42
CA LEU A 399 -18.94 -3.16 4.03
C LEU A 399 -18.68 -1.69 3.72
N GLY A 400 -19.74 -0.90 3.72
CA GLY A 400 -19.64 0.56 3.65
C GLY A 400 -20.71 1.24 4.48
N LEU A 401 -20.30 2.17 5.33
CA LEU A 401 -21.21 3.12 5.95
C LEU A 401 -21.42 4.30 4.99
N VAL A 402 -22.66 4.52 4.56
CA VAL A 402 -23.06 5.64 3.69
C VAL A 402 -24.34 6.26 4.27
N ASN A 403 -24.34 7.56 4.55
CA ASN A 403 -25.48 8.26 5.15
C ASN A 403 -26.02 7.55 6.42
N ASP A 404 -25.12 7.22 7.36
CA ASP A 404 -25.38 6.47 8.60
C ASP A 404 -25.98 5.06 8.43
N LYS A 405 -26.10 4.56 7.20
CA LYS A 405 -26.59 3.22 6.90
C LYS A 405 -25.42 2.33 6.51
N LEU A 406 -25.38 1.14 7.10
CA LEU A 406 -24.38 0.13 6.78
C LEU A 406 -24.87 -0.75 5.63
N TYR A 407 -24.05 -0.88 4.60
CA TYR A 407 -24.29 -1.72 3.45
C TYR A 407 -23.25 -2.85 3.38
N GLN A 408 -23.67 -4.01 2.91
CA GLN A 408 -22.81 -5.13 2.58
C GLN A 408 -22.80 -5.33 1.07
N TYR A 409 -21.62 -5.46 0.46
CA TYR A 409 -21.44 -5.50 -0.98
C TYR A 409 -21.03 -6.89 -1.47
N LYS A 410 -21.61 -7.31 -2.61
CA LYS A 410 -21.15 -8.47 -3.38
C LYS A 410 -20.07 -8.04 -4.39
N LYS A 411 -18.81 -7.94 -3.96
CA LYS A 411 -17.70 -7.51 -4.82
C LYS A 411 -17.00 -8.64 -5.57
N ALA A 412 -17.16 -9.89 -5.13
CA ALA A 412 -16.66 -11.07 -5.84
C ALA A 412 -17.54 -12.29 -5.59
N ASN A 413 -17.29 -13.37 -6.33
CA ASN A 413 -18.01 -14.64 -6.18
C ASN A 413 -17.89 -15.26 -4.77
N ASN A 414 -16.81 -14.97 -4.04
CA ASN A 414 -16.61 -15.43 -2.67
C ASN A 414 -17.08 -14.44 -1.58
N SER A 415 -17.83 -13.38 -1.95
CA SER A 415 -18.44 -12.47 -0.98
C SER A 415 -19.53 -13.15 -0.16
N LEU A 416 -19.48 -12.95 1.16
CA LEU A 416 -20.60 -13.24 2.06
C LEU A 416 -21.62 -12.09 1.96
N LEU A 417 -22.92 -12.39 2.14
CA LEU A 417 -24.00 -11.40 2.00
C LEU A 417 -24.87 -11.19 3.25
N ASN A 418 -24.67 -12.01 4.29
CA ASN A 418 -25.45 -11.96 5.54
C ASN A 418 -24.51 -11.92 6.76
N SER A 419 -23.42 -11.15 6.68
CA SER A 419 -22.45 -11.07 7.78
C SER A 419 -22.75 -9.96 8.77
N ILE A 420 -23.59 -8.98 8.43
CA ILE A 420 -24.00 -7.94 9.38
C ILE A 420 -24.97 -8.55 10.41
N ALA A 421 -24.60 -8.52 11.70
CA ALA A 421 -25.40 -9.10 12.77
C ALA A 421 -26.35 -8.08 13.45
N SER A 422 -26.03 -6.79 13.38
CA SER A 422 -26.86 -5.72 13.92
C SER A 422 -26.63 -4.39 13.20
N LYS A 423 -27.51 -3.41 13.43
CA LYS A 423 -27.29 -2.02 13.00
C LYS A 423 -25.94 -1.50 13.54
N PRO A 424 -25.24 -0.62 12.77
CA PRO A 424 -24.02 0.01 13.25
C PRO A 424 -24.33 0.90 14.47
N ILE A 425 -23.37 1.01 15.38
CA ILE A 425 -23.44 1.93 16.51
C ILE A 425 -22.48 3.09 16.20
N ILE A 426 -23.04 4.29 16.08
CA ILE A 426 -22.27 5.51 15.83
C ILE A 426 -22.37 6.39 17.06
N ASN A 427 -21.23 6.75 17.64
CA ASN A 427 -21.14 7.66 18.77
C ASN A 427 -20.02 8.67 18.51
N LYS A 428 -20.40 9.91 18.17
CA LYS A 428 -19.48 10.97 17.76
C LYS A 428 -18.52 10.47 16.67
N ASN A 429 -17.25 10.25 17.00
CA ASN A 429 -16.19 9.84 16.09
C ASN A 429 -15.86 8.34 16.15
N ILE A 430 -16.73 7.51 16.72
CA ILE A 430 -16.55 6.06 16.81
C ILE A 430 -17.69 5.38 16.06
N LEU A 431 -17.33 4.47 15.16
CA LEU A 431 -18.20 3.54 14.47
C LEU A 431 -17.92 2.12 14.96
N TRP A 432 -18.94 1.42 15.45
CA TRP A 432 -18.89 -0.02 15.73
C TRP A 432 -19.81 -0.80 14.79
N VAL A 433 -19.32 -1.93 14.30
CA VAL A 433 -20.07 -2.90 13.50
C VAL A 433 -19.97 -4.28 14.17
N LYS A 434 -21.13 -4.95 14.32
CA LYS A 434 -21.23 -6.32 14.82
C LYS A 434 -21.37 -7.28 13.64
N LEU A 435 -20.53 -8.31 13.60
CA LEU A 435 -20.43 -9.22 12.46
C LEU A 435 -20.58 -10.69 12.87
N ASN A 436 -21.33 -11.43 12.04
CA ASN A 436 -21.38 -12.88 12.00
C ASN A 436 -20.21 -13.40 11.17
N ILE A 437 -19.32 -14.14 11.82
CA ILE A 437 -18.21 -14.83 11.15
C ILE A 437 -18.57 -16.32 11.09
N PRO A 438 -18.97 -16.85 9.92
CA PRO A 438 -19.36 -18.25 9.81
C PRO A 438 -18.15 -19.16 10.04
N GLN A 439 -18.39 -20.38 10.53
CA GLN A 439 -17.39 -21.44 10.65
C GLN A 439 -16.10 -21.00 11.37
N LYS A 440 -16.23 -20.26 12.48
CA LYS A 440 -15.10 -19.73 13.26
C LYS A 440 -14.03 -20.79 13.57
N GLN A 441 -14.43 -22.03 13.83
CA GLN A 441 -13.52 -23.14 14.16
C GLN A 441 -12.49 -23.45 13.06
N ASP A 442 -12.78 -23.08 11.82
CA ASP A 442 -11.90 -23.29 10.67
C ASP A 442 -11.21 -22.01 10.20
N LEU A 443 -11.53 -20.87 10.83
CA LEU A 443 -10.92 -19.58 10.51
C LEU A 443 -9.49 -19.53 11.05
N ARG A 444 -8.52 -19.39 10.15
CA ARG A 444 -7.10 -19.24 10.48
C ARG A 444 -6.73 -17.78 10.70
N TYR A 445 -7.12 -16.93 9.74
CA TYR A 445 -6.79 -15.52 9.77
C TYR A 445 -7.90 -14.64 9.19
N ILE A 446 -7.93 -13.39 9.67
CA ILE A 446 -8.70 -12.29 9.09
C ILE A 446 -7.66 -11.30 8.54
N PHE A 447 -7.63 -11.09 7.23
CA PHE A 447 -6.83 -10.02 6.63
C PHE A 447 -7.76 -8.84 6.36
N MET A 448 -7.53 -7.69 7.00
CA MET A 448 -8.49 -6.58 6.92
C MET A 448 -7.84 -5.22 6.96
N GLY A 449 -8.54 -4.27 6.35
CA GLY A 449 -8.23 -2.85 6.33
C GLY A 449 -9.51 -2.01 6.28
N SER A 450 -9.33 -0.70 6.26
CA SER A 450 -10.45 0.25 6.14
C SER A 450 -10.00 1.46 5.33
N ASP A 451 -10.95 2.11 4.68
CA ASP A 451 -10.69 3.37 3.99
C ASP A 451 -11.86 4.35 4.12
N SER A 452 -11.56 5.63 3.93
CA SER A 452 -12.55 6.70 3.88
C SER A 452 -12.57 7.36 2.51
N ILE A 453 -13.77 7.59 2.00
CA ILE A 453 -13.99 8.16 0.67
C ILE A 453 -14.90 9.36 0.77
N TYR A 454 -14.43 10.49 0.24
CA TYR A 454 -15.17 11.74 0.15
C TYR A 454 -15.24 12.20 -1.30
N LYS A 455 -16.44 12.47 -1.81
CA LYS A 455 -16.69 12.87 -3.21
C LYS A 455 -15.99 11.96 -4.24
N GLY A 456 -16.01 10.65 -3.98
CA GLY A 456 -15.42 9.63 -4.85
C GLY A 456 -13.89 9.51 -4.77
N LYS A 457 -13.22 10.30 -3.91
CA LYS A 457 -11.77 10.23 -3.71
C LYS A 457 -11.45 9.53 -2.39
N LEU A 458 -10.44 8.65 -2.43
CA LEU A 458 -9.81 8.10 -1.23
C LEU A 458 -9.17 9.25 -0.46
N ILE A 459 -9.53 9.39 0.82
CA ILE A 459 -8.99 10.44 1.70
C ILE A 459 -7.95 9.83 2.64
N ASP A 460 -8.33 8.77 3.36
CA ASP A 460 -7.45 8.11 4.32
C ASP A 460 -7.68 6.59 4.32
N LYS A 461 -6.72 5.84 4.88
CA LYS A 461 -6.78 4.39 5.02
C LYS A 461 -6.19 3.89 6.33
N ILE A 462 -6.78 2.82 6.83
CA ILE A 462 -6.14 1.90 7.76
C ILE A 462 -5.42 0.82 6.94
N PRO A 463 -4.08 0.76 7.00
CA PRO A 463 -3.29 -0.26 6.29
C PRO A 463 -3.77 -1.67 6.63
N TRP A 464 -3.78 -2.53 5.62
CA TRP A 464 -4.22 -3.91 5.80
C TRP A 464 -3.24 -4.69 6.67
N ASN A 465 -3.77 -5.39 7.67
CA ASN A 465 -3.00 -6.23 8.57
C ASN A 465 -3.62 -7.61 8.69
N MET A 466 -2.80 -8.60 9.06
CA MET A 466 -3.25 -9.95 9.35
C MET A 466 -3.62 -10.07 10.82
N TYR A 467 -4.77 -10.64 11.09
CA TYR A 467 -5.31 -10.83 12.43
C TYR A 467 -5.67 -12.30 12.67
N LYS A 468 -5.63 -12.73 13.92
CA LYS A 468 -6.16 -14.02 14.37
C LYS A 468 -6.98 -13.82 15.63
N LEU A 469 -8.02 -14.64 15.83
CA LEU A 469 -8.72 -14.66 17.10
C LEU A 469 -7.83 -15.30 18.17
N SER A 470 -7.87 -14.79 19.41
CA SER A 470 -7.26 -15.50 20.53
C SER A 470 -7.92 -16.87 20.69
N LYS A 471 -7.13 -17.88 21.07
CA LYS A 471 -7.71 -19.14 21.54
C LYS A 471 -8.49 -18.82 22.83
N GLN A 472 -9.67 -19.42 23.01
CA GLN A 472 -10.27 -19.46 24.34
C GLN A 472 -9.32 -20.27 25.23
N ALA A 473 -9.03 -19.72 26.41
CA ALA A 473 -8.17 -20.36 27.40
C ALA A 473 -8.76 -21.71 27.84
#